data_AF-A0A5M4B2Z1-F1
#
_entry.id   AF-A0A5M4B2Z1-F1
#
_cell.length_a   1.000
_cell.length_b   1.000
_cell.length_c   1.000
_cell.angle_alpha   90.00
_cell.angle_beta   90.00
_cell.angle_gamma   90.00
#
_symmetry.space_group_name_H-M   'P 1'
#
loop_
_entity.id
_entity.type
_entity.pdbx_description
1 polymer ?
#
loop_
_entity_poly.entity_id
_entity_poly.type
_entity_poly.pdbx_seq_one_letter_code
_entity_poly.pdbx_strand_id
1 'polypeptide(L)'
;MEVIQELSDPEKTPQDVLKTFSSEPKMIEQLERTIKQHKTLHDVHQILSTDKGIDPTSGKEVRIFTPNEPTPIFSERLSLLEKQLQERNFWAYDVIEGCLHIGIYKGEKRFAGHLILKAICEQKEKPNYIIVDALSIIDSLNKPLFFLPFSTDFIFDIIFSRVKMYFMLELDNYMELYSHYGFKAEWASRKQTTKAKEMVKAYDIFEHNHRGIKIKIDGNKSMWLSFGTLTRIFFEHINPSYTAYSTKYYMEK
;
A
#
# COMPACT_ATOMS: atom_id res chain seq x y z
N MET A 1 28.45 12.32 -21.39
CA MET A 1 29.25 12.33 -20.15
C MET A 1 29.68 13.74 -19.76
N GLU A 2 29.98 14.64 -20.72
CA GLU A 2 30.32 16.06 -20.43
C GLU A 2 29.23 16.85 -19.69
N VAL A 3 27.96 16.66 -20.04
CA VAL A 3 26.82 17.36 -19.39
C VAL A 3 26.72 17.06 -17.89
N ILE A 4 27.05 15.83 -17.46
CA ILE A 4 27.01 15.44 -16.04
C ILE A 4 28.17 16.10 -15.28
N GLN A 5 29.34 16.23 -15.91
CA GLN A 5 30.46 16.97 -15.32
C GLN A 5 30.13 18.46 -15.18
N GLU A 6 29.47 19.06 -16.17
CA GLU A 6 29.07 20.48 -16.08
C GLU A 6 27.94 20.73 -15.07
N LEU A 7 27.01 19.79 -14.89
CA LEU A 7 25.96 19.88 -13.87
C LEU A 7 26.44 19.52 -12.45
N SER A 8 27.61 18.90 -12.32
CA SER A 8 28.25 18.62 -11.03
C SER A 8 29.09 19.80 -10.53
N ASP A 9 29.25 20.83 -11.36
CA ASP A 9 29.93 22.07 -10.99
C ASP A 9 28.96 22.95 -10.17
N PRO A 10 29.25 23.21 -8.88
CA PRO A 10 28.37 24.00 -8.02
C PRO A 10 28.22 25.46 -8.46
N GLU A 11 29.06 25.96 -9.39
CA GLU A 11 28.96 27.33 -9.90
C GLU A 11 28.11 27.46 -11.17
N LYS A 12 27.71 26.37 -11.81
CA LYS A 12 26.91 26.40 -13.04
C LYS A 12 25.45 26.13 -12.77
N THR A 13 24.57 27.04 -13.15
CA THR A 13 23.14 26.76 -13.09
C THR A 13 22.74 25.89 -14.28
N PRO A 14 21.66 25.08 -14.16
CA PRO A 14 21.12 24.31 -15.28
C PRO A 14 20.80 25.15 -16.54
N GLN A 15 20.56 26.45 -16.36
CA GLN A 15 20.27 27.41 -17.44
C GLN A 15 21.54 27.84 -18.19
N ASP A 16 22.72 27.77 -17.56
CA ASP A 16 24.00 28.09 -18.18
C ASP A 16 24.48 26.95 -19.08
N VAL A 17 24.25 25.70 -18.68
CA VAL A 17 24.52 24.50 -19.49
C VAL A 17 23.61 24.46 -20.74
N LEU A 18 22.36 24.93 -20.61
CA LEU A 18 21.39 25.03 -21.72
C LEU A 18 21.85 25.96 -22.86
N LYS A 19 22.60 27.03 -22.56
CA LYS A 19 23.11 27.96 -23.59
C LYS A 19 24.22 27.33 -24.43
N THR A 20 25.02 26.45 -23.82
CA THR A 20 26.20 25.82 -24.44
C THR A 20 25.82 24.74 -25.47
N PHE A 21 24.69 24.06 -25.31
CA PHE A 21 24.28 22.90 -26.14
C PHE A 21 23.00 23.14 -26.97
N SER A 22 22.69 24.41 -27.27
CA SER A 22 21.43 24.85 -27.90
C SER A 22 21.17 24.32 -29.33
N SER A 23 22.15 23.68 -29.97
CA SER A 23 22.08 23.23 -31.36
C SER A 23 21.63 21.76 -31.56
N GLU A 24 21.47 20.97 -30.50
CA GLU A 24 21.07 19.55 -30.59
C GLU A 24 19.76 19.25 -29.83
N PRO A 25 18.60 19.14 -30.52
CA PRO A 25 17.29 18.96 -29.88
C PRO A 25 17.19 17.74 -28.96
N LYS A 26 17.82 16.62 -29.33
CA LYS A 26 17.84 15.39 -28.50
C LYS A 26 18.65 15.57 -27.22
N MET A 27 19.73 16.35 -27.25
CA MET A 27 20.50 16.67 -26.04
C MET A 27 19.72 17.59 -25.10
N ILE A 28 18.98 18.56 -25.65
CA ILE A 28 18.11 19.44 -24.86
C ILE A 28 17.05 18.61 -24.12
N GLU A 29 16.35 17.69 -24.82
CA GLU A 29 15.37 16.80 -24.18
C GLU A 29 16.00 15.94 -23.07
N GLN A 30 17.20 15.40 -23.30
CA GLN A 30 17.93 14.63 -22.29
C GLN A 30 18.35 15.48 -21.08
N LEU A 31 18.77 16.72 -21.32
CA LEU A 31 19.16 17.69 -20.29
C LEU A 31 17.94 18.10 -19.46
N GLU A 32 16.83 18.49 -20.09
CA GLU A 32 15.57 18.81 -19.43
C GLU A 32 15.08 17.65 -18.55
N ARG A 33 15.16 16.41 -19.07
CA ARG A 33 14.84 15.22 -18.29
C ARG A 33 15.76 15.06 -17.07
N THR A 34 17.05 15.32 -17.24
CA THR A 34 18.05 15.21 -16.16
C THR A 34 17.82 16.27 -15.09
N ILE A 35 17.56 17.51 -15.49
CA ILE A 35 17.21 18.61 -14.58
C ILE A 35 15.94 18.27 -13.80
N LYS A 36 14.91 17.75 -14.48
CA LYS A 36 13.66 17.31 -13.84
C LYS A 36 13.92 16.20 -12.82
N GLN A 37 14.73 15.19 -13.16
CA GLN A 37 15.10 14.11 -12.24
C GLN A 37 15.87 14.63 -11.03
N HIS A 38 16.82 15.56 -11.23
CA HIS A 38 17.59 16.14 -10.14
C HIS A 38 16.72 16.97 -9.18
N LYS A 39 15.79 17.75 -9.73
CA LYS A 39 14.79 18.48 -8.94
C LYS A 39 13.90 17.51 -8.14
N THR A 40 13.36 16.47 -8.78
CA THR A 40 12.59 15.43 -8.09
C THR A 40 13.38 14.81 -6.94
N LEU A 41 14.67 14.48 -7.15
CA LEU A 41 15.53 13.91 -6.13
C LEU A 41 15.74 14.89 -4.96
N HIS A 42 15.96 16.17 -5.27
CA HIS A 42 16.12 17.22 -4.26
C HIS A 42 14.85 17.38 -3.42
N ASP A 43 13.68 17.47 -4.06
CA ASP A 43 12.38 17.59 -3.39
C ASP A 43 12.12 16.38 -2.47
N VAL A 44 12.44 15.16 -2.94
CA VAL A 44 12.37 13.94 -2.12
C VAL A 44 13.34 13.98 -0.95
N HIS A 45 14.59 14.39 -1.17
CA HIS A 45 15.60 14.50 -0.11
C HIS A 45 15.18 15.49 0.97
N GLN A 46 14.58 16.62 0.58
CA GLN A 46 14.04 17.61 1.50
C GLN A 46 12.92 17.01 2.35
N ILE A 47 11.98 16.28 1.74
CA ILE A 47 10.89 15.61 2.46
C ILE A 47 11.45 14.61 3.48
N LEU A 48 12.40 13.76 3.07
CA LEU A 48 13.00 12.75 3.95
C LEU A 48 13.83 13.34 5.09
N SER A 49 14.41 14.52 4.88
CA SER A 49 15.31 15.15 5.88
C SER A 49 14.59 16.07 6.85
N THR A 50 13.43 16.60 6.46
CA THR A 50 12.71 17.62 7.25
C THR A 50 11.29 17.20 7.63
N ASP A 51 10.88 16.00 7.23
CA ASP A 51 9.50 15.49 7.33
C ASP A 51 8.46 16.42 6.66
N LYS A 52 8.90 17.34 5.79
CA LYS A 52 8.06 18.32 5.10
C LYS A 52 8.60 18.64 3.72
N GLY A 53 7.74 18.93 2.76
CA GLY A 53 8.18 19.38 1.44
C GLY A 53 7.07 19.34 0.41
N ILE A 54 7.41 19.44 -0.87
CA ILE A 54 6.45 19.38 -1.97
C ILE A 54 6.60 18.01 -2.64
N ASP A 55 5.53 17.21 -2.66
CA ASP A 55 5.55 15.96 -3.40
C ASP A 55 5.73 16.26 -4.90
N PRO A 56 6.83 15.80 -5.53
CA PRO A 56 7.15 16.11 -6.92
C PRO A 56 6.14 15.53 -7.92
N THR A 57 5.31 14.56 -7.48
CA THR A 57 4.29 13.94 -8.32
C THR A 57 2.99 14.74 -8.32
N SER A 58 2.50 15.14 -7.15
CA SER A 58 1.24 15.86 -7.01
C SER A 58 1.37 17.39 -6.94
N GLY A 59 2.58 17.91 -6.71
CA GLY A 59 2.84 19.33 -6.48
C GLY A 59 2.24 19.87 -5.18
N LYS A 60 1.82 18.99 -4.26
CA LYS A 60 1.21 19.37 -2.99
C LYS A 60 2.22 19.34 -1.85
N GLU A 61 1.99 20.19 -0.87
CA GLU A 61 2.72 20.12 0.39
C GLU A 61 2.42 18.79 1.10
N VAL A 62 3.48 18.08 1.49
CA VAL A 62 3.43 16.85 2.24
C VAL A 62 4.16 17.06 3.55
N ARG A 63 3.58 16.51 4.62
CA ARG A 63 4.19 16.42 5.93
C ARG A 63 4.14 14.95 6.36
N ILE A 64 5.30 14.41 6.71
CA ILE A 64 5.42 13.08 7.30
C ILE A 64 5.17 13.25 8.80
N PHE A 65 4.22 12.49 9.32
CA PHE A 65 3.97 12.40 10.75
C PHE A 65 4.49 11.06 11.23
N THR A 66 5.50 11.10 12.09
CA THR A 66 5.99 9.92 12.80
C THR A 66 5.21 9.82 14.11
N PRO A 67 4.34 8.79 14.27
CA PRO A 67 3.62 8.58 15.51
C PRO A 67 4.61 8.31 16.66
N ASN A 68 4.26 8.74 17.87
CA ASN A 68 5.04 8.44 19.08
C ASN A 68 4.67 7.07 19.68
N GLU A 69 3.55 6.50 19.24
CA GLU A 69 3.08 5.18 19.61
C GLU A 69 3.65 4.08 18.71
N PRO A 70 3.85 2.85 19.23
CA PRO A 70 4.23 1.72 18.41
C PRO A 70 3.10 1.33 17.47
N THR A 71 3.45 1.01 16.22
CA THR A 71 2.50 0.45 15.24
C THR A 71 2.18 -1.01 15.61
N PRO A 72 0.93 -1.34 15.99
CA PRO A 72 0.52 -2.70 16.27
C PRO A 72 0.49 -3.52 14.97
N ILE A 73 1.16 -4.67 15.01
CA ILE A 73 1.25 -5.61 13.91
C ILE A 73 0.75 -6.98 14.36
N PHE A 74 0.25 -7.78 13.41
CA PHE A 74 -0.22 -9.14 13.67
C PHE A 74 0.77 -10.22 13.25
N SER A 75 2.05 -9.88 13.05
CA SER A 75 3.09 -10.83 12.63
C SER A 75 3.18 -12.08 13.51
N GLU A 76 2.93 -11.96 14.82
CA GLU A 76 2.92 -13.11 15.74
C GLU A 76 1.81 -14.13 15.39
N ARG A 77 0.64 -13.66 14.93
CA ARG A 77 -0.47 -14.51 14.48
C ARG A 77 -0.07 -15.34 13.26
N LEU A 78 0.78 -14.80 12.40
CA LEU A 78 1.32 -15.53 11.26
C LEU A 78 2.25 -16.66 11.69
N SER A 79 3.15 -16.41 12.65
CA SER A 79 4.00 -17.49 13.19
C SER A 79 3.19 -18.59 13.86
N LEU A 80 2.06 -18.25 14.51
CA LEU A 80 1.13 -19.24 15.05
C LEU A 80 0.43 -20.07 13.96
N LEU A 81 0.11 -19.46 12.82
CA LEU A 81 -0.45 -20.16 11.67
C LEU A 81 0.53 -21.17 11.05
N GLU A 82 1.83 -20.84 11.00
CA GLU A 82 2.85 -21.80 10.57
C GLU A 82 2.87 -23.04 11.49
N LYS A 83 2.86 -22.83 12.81
CA LYS A 83 2.78 -23.93 13.79
C LYS A 83 1.51 -24.75 13.62
N GLN A 84 0.37 -24.08 13.46
CA GLN A 84 -0.91 -24.75 13.21
C GLN A 84 -0.87 -25.60 11.93
N LEU A 85 -0.21 -25.12 10.88
CA LEU A 85 -0.06 -25.89 9.64
C LEU A 85 0.81 -27.13 9.85
N GLN A 86 1.90 -27.01 10.62
CA GLN A 86 2.77 -28.14 10.96
C GLN A 86 2.01 -29.22 11.75
N GLU A 87 1.12 -28.83 12.67
CA GLU A 87 0.29 -29.74 13.44
C GLU A 87 -0.80 -30.42 12.60
N ARG A 88 -1.48 -29.65 11.73
CA ARG A 88 -2.64 -30.12 10.94
C ARG A 88 -2.29 -30.69 9.56
N ASN A 89 -1.06 -30.49 9.10
CA ASN A 89 -0.48 -30.87 7.80
C ASN A 89 -1.10 -30.26 6.53
N PHE A 90 -2.40 -29.93 6.51
CA PHE A 90 -3.10 -29.55 5.27
C PHE A 90 -3.50 -28.08 5.20
N TRP A 91 -3.87 -27.48 6.34
CA TRP A 91 -4.34 -26.11 6.36
C TRP A 91 -4.12 -25.45 7.73
N ALA A 92 -4.00 -24.13 7.70
CA ALA A 92 -4.09 -23.27 8.86
C ALA A 92 -4.99 -22.07 8.52
N TYR A 93 -5.69 -21.55 9.51
CA TYR A 93 -6.66 -20.49 9.33
C TYR A 93 -6.82 -19.65 10.59
N ASP A 94 -6.93 -18.34 10.41
CA ASP A 94 -7.18 -17.37 11.47
C ASP A 94 -8.00 -16.19 10.94
N VAL A 95 -8.67 -15.48 11.86
CA VAL A 95 -9.42 -14.26 11.58
C VAL A 95 -8.96 -13.17 12.54
N ILE A 96 -8.46 -12.08 11.96
CA ILE A 96 -7.97 -10.91 12.68
C ILE A 96 -9.04 -9.82 12.63
N GLU A 97 -9.43 -9.35 13.80
CA GLU A 97 -10.37 -8.24 13.99
C GLU A 97 -11.68 -8.40 13.23
N GLY A 98 -12.13 -9.66 13.05
CA GLY A 98 -13.39 -10.00 12.39
C GLY A 98 -13.48 -9.63 10.91
N CYS A 99 -12.41 -9.14 10.28
CA CYS A 99 -12.43 -8.68 8.90
C CYS A 99 -11.28 -9.22 8.04
N LEU A 100 -10.15 -9.58 8.63
CA LEU A 100 -9.00 -10.10 7.89
C LEU A 100 -8.86 -11.60 8.12
N HIS A 101 -9.24 -12.38 7.12
CA HIS A 101 -9.09 -13.83 7.10
C HIS A 101 -7.73 -14.18 6.52
N ILE A 102 -7.06 -15.16 7.13
CA ILE A 102 -5.76 -15.62 6.69
C ILE A 102 -5.84 -17.13 6.55
N GLY A 103 -5.67 -17.63 5.33
CA GLY A 103 -5.68 -19.06 5.03
C GLY A 103 -4.32 -19.51 4.50
N ILE A 104 -3.77 -20.56 5.09
CA ILE A 104 -2.56 -21.24 4.62
C ILE A 104 -2.93 -22.67 4.23
N TYR A 105 -2.47 -23.11 3.07
CA TYR A 105 -2.88 -24.38 2.48
C TYR A 105 -1.68 -25.14 1.92
N LYS A 106 -1.61 -26.43 2.23
CA LYS A 106 -0.55 -27.35 1.81
C LYS A 106 -1.15 -28.58 1.10
N GLY A 107 -0.32 -29.31 0.36
CA GLY A 107 -0.73 -30.53 -0.34
C GLY A 107 -1.81 -30.23 -1.37
N GLU A 108 -2.84 -31.08 -1.47
CA GLU A 108 -3.93 -30.90 -2.43
C GLU A 108 -4.80 -29.66 -2.13
N LYS A 109 -4.89 -29.24 -0.86
CA LYS A 109 -5.71 -28.08 -0.46
C LYS A 109 -5.16 -26.76 -0.98
N ARG A 110 -3.88 -26.68 -1.33
CA ARG A 110 -3.26 -25.46 -1.90
C ARG A 110 -3.94 -25.00 -3.18
N PHE A 111 -4.52 -25.91 -3.97
CA PHE A 111 -5.20 -25.59 -5.22
C PHE A 111 -6.62 -25.03 -5.00
N ALA A 112 -7.23 -25.34 -3.86
CA ALA A 112 -8.59 -24.92 -3.53
C ALA A 112 -8.63 -23.77 -2.49
N GLY A 113 -7.49 -23.33 -1.97
CA GLY A 113 -7.43 -22.37 -0.86
C GLY A 113 -8.24 -21.09 -1.07
N HIS A 114 -8.06 -20.44 -2.23
CA HIS A 114 -8.81 -19.24 -2.57
C HIS A 114 -10.33 -19.47 -2.68
N LEU A 115 -10.76 -20.64 -3.17
CA LEU A 115 -12.18 -21.02 -3.26
C LEU A 115 -12.78 -21.24 -1.86
N ILE A 116 -12.01 -21.81 -0.94
CA ILE A 116 -12.42 -22.01 0.44
C ILE A 116 -12.66 -20.66 1.12
N LEU A 117 -11.71 -19.72 1.02
CA LEU A 117 -11.89 -18.37 1.57
C LEU A 117 -13.09 -17.65 0.96
N LYS A 118 -13.20 -17.70 -0.37
CA LYS A 118 -14.35 -17.15 -1.09
C LYS A 118 -15.68 -17.70 -0.58
N ALA A 119 -15.79 -19.02 -0.40
CA ALA A 119 -17.00 -19.66 0.09
C ALA A 119 -17.36 -19.26 1.53
N ILE A 120 -16.39 -18.90 2.38
CA ILE A 120 -16.64 -18.40 3.74
C ILE A 120 -17.36 -17.03 3.67
N CYS A 121 -16.92 -16.13 2.80
CA CYS A 121 -17.54 -14.82 2.63
C CYS A 121 -18.89 -14.87 1.91
N GLU A 122 -19.01 -15.74 0.89
CA GLU A 122 -20.20 -15.82 0.03
C GLU A 122 -21.46 -16.38 0.70
N GLN A 123 -21.38 -16.81 1.96
CA GLN A 123 -22.56 -17.11 2.77
C GLN A 123 -23.38 -15.86 3.14
N LYS A 124 -22.83 -14.66 2.94
CA LYS A 124 -23.51 -13.37 3.21
C LYS A 124 -24.26 -12.86 1.96
N GLU A 125 -25.34 -12.11 2.15
CA GLU A 125 -26.22 -11.65 1.05
C GLU A 125 -25.50 -10.82 -0.03
N LYS A 126 -24.47 -10.04 0.33
CA LYS A 126 -23.63 -9.25 -0.59
C LYS A 126 -22.21 -9.10 -0.02
N PRO A 127 -21.30 -10.05 -0.27
CA PRO A 127 -19.98 -9.99 0.34
C PRO A 127 -19.06 -9.07 -0.47
N ASN A 128 -18.67 -7.92 0.10
CA ASN A 128 -17.59 -7.12 -0.48
C ASN A 128 -16.27 -7.55 0.16
N TYR A 129 -15.40 -8.19 -0.63
CA TYR A 129 -14.11 -8.67 -0.15
C TYR A 129 -13.04 -8.58 -1.24
N ILE A 130 -11.79 -8.63 -0.80
CA ILE A 130 -10.62 -8.81 -1.66
C ILE A 130 -9.83 -10.02 -1.17
N ILE A 131 -9.28 -10.79 -2.11
CA ILE A 131 -8.37 -11.90 -1.82
C ILE A 131 -7.03 -11.59 -2.46
N VAL A 132 -5.96 -11.74 -1.69
CA VAL A 132 -4.58 -11.49 -2.10
C VAL A 132 -3.75 -12.74 -1.82
N ASP A 133 -3.03 -13.25 -2.83
CA ASP A 133 -2.00 -14.27 -2.63
C ASP A 133 -0.81 -13.59 -1.95
N ALA A 134 -0.36 -14.10 -0.81
CA ALA A 134 0.77 -13.51 -0.09
C ALA A 134 2.04 -13.44 -0.96
N LEU A 135 2.21 -14.35 -1.94
CA LEU A 135 3.34 -14.34 -2.85
C LEU A 135 3.33 -13.12 -3.80
N SER A 136 2.19 -12.46 -3.99
CA SER A 136 2.13 -11.20 -4.77
C SER A 136 2.91 -10.06 -4.11
N ILE A 137 3.38 -10.24 -2.87
CA ILE A 137 4.33 -9.30 -2.23
C ILE A 137 5.62 -9.16 -3.04
N ILE A 138 5.99 -10.16 -3.87
CA ILE A 138 7.17 -10.07 -4.76
C ILE A 138 7.01 -8.94 -5.78
N ASP A 139 5.77 -8.61 -6.15
CA ASP A 139 5.46 -7.48 -7.03
C ASP A 139 5.46 -6.14 -6.26
N SER A 140 5.56 -6.18 -4.93
CA SER A 140 5.61 -5.01 -4.06
C SER A 140 7.06 -4.65 -3.70
N LEU A 141 7.42 -3.39 -3.91
CA LEU A 141 8.72 -2.85 -3.48
C LEU A 141 8.79 -2.59 -1.96
N ASN A 142 7.69 -2.80 -1.21
CA ASN A 142 7.57 -2.33 0.17
C ASN A 142 8.27 -3.23 1.19
N LYS A 143 8.31 -4.56 0.96
CA LYS A 143 8.92 -5.49 1.92
C LYS A 143 9.35 -6.80 1.25
N PRO A 144 10.63 -7.19 1.32
CA PRO A 144 11.07 -8.48 0.78
C PRO A 144 10.41 -9.64 1.53
N LEU A 145 10.09 -10.73 0.81
CA LEU A 145 9.44 -11.93 1.36
C LEU A 145 10.19 -12.53 2.56
N PHE A 146 11.52 -12.38 2.61
CA PHE A 146 12.36 -12.87 3.72
C PHE A 146 12.18 -12.12 5.04
N PHE A 147 11.45 -11.00 5.05
CA PHE A 147 11.08 -10.27 6.27
C PHE A 147 9.73 -10.72 6.84
N LEU A 148 9.12 -11.76 6.27
CA LEU A 148 7.94 -12.39 6.87
C LEU A 148 8.36 -13.17 8.14
N PRO A 149 7.50 -13.24 9.17
CA PRO A 149 7.80 -13.84 10.48
C PRO A 149 7.67 -15.38 10.44
N PHE A 150 8.24 -16.00 9.42
CA PHE A 150 8.17 -17.44 9.16
C PHE A 150 9.54 -18.07 9.20
N SER A 151 9.60 -19.38 9.41
CA SER A 151 10.87 -20.12 9.23
C SER A 151 11.34 -20.03 7.77
N THR A 152 12.66 -20.09 7.57
CA THR A 152 13.28 -20.08 6.23
C THR A 152 12.72 -21.19 5.34
N ASP A 153 12.55 -22.39 5.88
CA ASP A 153 12.00 -23.53 5.14
C ASP A 153 10.56 -23.25 4.67
N PHE A 154 9.76 -22.63 5.54
CA PHE A 154 8.39 -22.27 5.21
C PHE A 154 8.31 -21.16 4.14
N ILE A 155 9.22 -20.17 4.20
CA ILE A 155 9.36 -19.15 3.16
C ILE A 155 9.67 -19.82 1.81
N PHE A 156 10.60 -20.77 1.77
CA PHE A 156 10.86 -21.54 0.56
C PHE A 156 9.66 -22.37 0.11
N ASP A 157 8.90 -22.95 1.03
CA ASP A 157 7.64 -23.63 0.70
C ASP A 157 6.64 -22.69 0.01
N ILE A 158 6.56 -21.43 0.42
CA ILE A 158 5.71 -20.41 -0.23
C ILE A 158 6.28 -20.04 -1.61
N ILE A 159 7.58 -19.76 -1.72
CA ILE A 159 8.24 -19.39 -2.99
C ILE A 159 8.04 -20.49 -4.04
N PHE A 160 8.31 -21.74 -3.67
CA PHE A 160 8.14 -22.89 -4.56
C PHE A 160 6.68 -23.33 -4.71
N SER A 161 5.73 -22.54 -4.16
CA SER A 161 4.29 -22.81 -4.19
C SER A 161 3.91 -24.19 -3.63
N ARG A 162 4.76 -24.80 -2.80
CA ARG A 162 4.46 -26.03 -2.03
C ARG A 162 3.41 -25.75 -0.95
N VAL A 163 3.39 -24.51 -0.47
CA VAL A 163 2.35 -23.92 0.37
C VAL A 163 1.79 -22.68 -0.33
N LYS A 164 0.49 -22.44 -0.19
CA LYS A 164 -0.18 -21.21 -0.63
C LYS A 164 -0.78 -20.50 0.57
N MET A 165 -0.54 -19.21 0.66
CA MET A 165 -1.08 -18.34 1.70
C MET A 165 -1.92 -17.26 1.05
N TYR A 166 -3.12 -17.05 1.56
CA TYR A 166 -4.05 -16.05 1.07
C TYR A 166 -4.52 -15.18 2.22
N PHE A 167 -4.53 -13.87 1.99
CA PHE A 167 -5.26 -12.92 2.79
C PHE A 167 -6.61 -12.65 2.14
N MET A 168 -7.67 -12.58 2.93
CA MET A 168 -8.97 -12.10 2.47
C MET A 168 -9.47 -11.03 3.44
N LEU A 169 -9.70 -9.81 2.92
CA LEU A 169 -10.24 -8.72 3.71
C LEU A 169 -11.72 -8.53 3.37
N GLU A 170 -12.58 -8.70 4.36
CA GLU A 170 -13.98 -8.31 4.33
C GLU A 170 -14.08 -6.78 4.46
N LEU A 171 -14.40 -6.12 3.35
CA LEU A 171 -14.35 -4.66 3.27
C LEU A 171 -15.43 -4.01 4.11
N ASP A 172 -16.62 -4.61 4.20
CA ASP A 172 -17.72 -4.07 5.00
C ASP A 172 -17.38 -4.11 6.50
N ASN A 173 -16.90 -5.24 7.01
CA ASN A 173 -16.45 -5.36 8.41
C ASN A 173 -15.23 -4.45 8.68
N TYR A 174 -14.31 -4.32 7.72
CA TYR A 174 -13.19 -3.39 7.83
C TYR A 174 -13.66 -1.93 7.93
N MET A 175 -14.65 -1.53 7.13
CA MET A 175 -15.24 -0.20 7.18
C MET A 175 -15.89 0.10 8.53
N GLU A 176 -16.44 -0.90 9.23
CA GLU A 176 -17.00 -0.73 10.57
C GLU A 176 -15.93 -0.32 11.60
N LEU A 177 -14.67 -0.72 11.43
CA LEU A 177 -13.58 -0.35 12.34
C LEU A 177 -13.37 1.16 12.44
N TYR A 178 -13.69 1.92 11.39
CA TYR A 178 -13.60 3.39 11.39
C TYR A 178 -14.51 4.04 12.45
N SER A 179 -15.65 3.41 12.76
CA SER A 179 -16.61 3.93 13.73
C SER A 179 -16.06 4.02 15.15
N HIS A 180 -15.16 3.10 15.53
CA HIS A 180 -14.47 3.11 16.82
C HIS A 180 -13.57 4.34 17.03
N TYR A 181 -13.22 5.04 15.95
CA TYR A 181 -12.34 6.21 15.97
C TYR A 181 -13.07 7.51 15.59
N GLY A 182 -14.41 7.50 15.61
CA GLY A 182 -15.22 8.67 15.28
C GLY A 182 -15.33 8.97 13.79
N PHE A 183 -14.91 8.04 12.92
CA PHE A 183 -15.02 8.18 11.48
C PHE A 183 -16.16 7.32 10.93
N LYS A 184 -16.66 7.66 9.74
CA LYS A 184 -17.64 6.83 9.02
C LYS A 184 -17.14 6.50 7.63
N ALA A 185 -16.81 5.24 7.39
CA ALA A 185 -16.52 4.74 6.05
C ALA A 185 -17.82 4.29 5.36
N GLU A 186 -17.98 4.66 4.09
CA GLU A 186 -19.12 4.25 3.27
C GLU A 186 -18.72 4.06 1.82
N TRP A 187 -19.43 3.16 1.14
CA TRP A 187 -19.28 2.98 -0.29
C TRP A 187 -19.80 4.18 -1.08
N ALA A 188 -18.92 4.82 -1.84
CA ALA A 188 -19.31 5.87 -2.77
C ALA A 188 -20.10 5.32 -3.97
N SER A 189 -20.82 6.20 -4.66
CA SER A 189 -21.38 5.87 -5.98
C SER A 189 -20.28 5.75 -7.04
N ARG A 190 -20.59 5.04 -8.14
CA ARG A 190 -19.68 4.95 -9.31
C ARG A 190 -19.29 6.34 -9.82
N LYS A 191 -20.26 7.24 -9.96
CA LYS A 191 -20.06 8.63 -10.40
C LYS A 191 -19.12 9.43 -9.48
N GLN A 192 -19.29 9.31 -8.16
CA GLN A 192 -18.41 9.98 -7.21
C GLN A 192 -16.98 9.44 -7.28
N THR A 193 -16.83 8.13 -7.45
CA THR A 193 -15.54 7.44 -7.56
C THR A 193 -14.79 7.89 -8.81
N THR A 194 -15.44 7.88 -9.99
CA THR A 194 -14.85 8.35 -11.25
C THR A 194 -14.38 9.80 -11.14
N LYS A 195 -15.24 10.69 -10.61
CA LYS A 195 -14.88 12.09 -10.42
C LYS A 195 -13.66 12.25 -9.50
N ALA A 196 -13.57 11.45 -8.44
CA ALA A 196 -12.43 11.49 -7.53
C ALA A 196 -11.12 11.09 -8.21
N LYS A 197 -11.13 10.02 -9.02
CA LYS A 197 -9.95 9.58 -9.78
C LYS A 197 -9.47 10.64 -10.77
N GLU A 198 -10.39 11.37 -11.41
CA GLU A 198 -10.03 12.46 -12.33
C GLU A 198 -9.39 13.65 -11.61
N MET A 199 -9.90 14.01 -10.43
CA MET A 199 -9.38 15.14 -9.63
C MET A 199 -8.04 14.81 -8.98
N VAL A 200 -7.81 13.54 -8.66
CA VAL A 200 -6.71 13.08 -7.83
C VAL A 200 -5.80 12.18 -8.69
N LYS A 201 -5.27 12.74 -9.80
CA LYS A 201 -4.40 12.02 -10.76
C LYS A 201 -3.17 11.34 -10.14
N ALA A 202 -2.81 11.67 -8.91
CA ALA A 202 -1.60 11.21 -8.22
C ALA A 202 -1.82 10.20 -7.08
N TYR A 203 -3.06 9.98 -6.61
CA TYR A 203 -3.30 9.06 -5.49
C TYR A 203 -4.11 7.85 -5.94
N ASP A 204 -3.60 6.67 -5.64
CA ASP A 204 -4.20 5.39 -6.00
C ASP A 204 -5.42 5.13 -5.11
N ILE A 205 -6.56 5.70 -5.48
CA ILE A 205 -7.84 5.51 -4.81
C ILE A 205 -8.22 4.04 -4.94
N PHE A 206 -8.52 3.39 -3.82
CA PHE A 206 -9.02 2.03 -3.83
C PHE A 206 -10.38 1.96 -4.55
N GLU A 207 -10.52 1.03 -5.49
CA GLU A 207 -11.74 0.76 -6.24
C GLU A 207 -12.09 -0.72 -6.18
N HIS A 208 -13.34 -1.03 -5.83
CA HIS A 208 -13.92 -2.37 -5.87
C HIS A 208 -15.32 -2.30 -6.48
N ASN A 209 -15.62 -3.13 -7.47
CA ASN A 209 -16.90 -3.12 -8.19
C ASN A 209 -17.30 -1.72 -8.70
N HIS A 210 -16.32 -0.95 -9.18
CA HIS A 210 -16.46 0.45 -9.63
C HIS A 210 -16.86 1.46 -8.55
N ARG A 211 -16.66 1.12 -7.28
CA ARG A 211 -16.96 1.98 -6.13
C ARG A 211 -15.71 2.13 -5.27
N GLY A 212 -15.41 3.36 -4.88
CA GLY A 212 -14.43 3.64 -3.85
C GLY A 212 -15.05 3.70 -2.47
N ILE A 213 -14.20 3.64 -1.45
CA ILE A 213 -14.60 3.83 -0.05
C ILE A 213 -14.30 5.26 0.35
N LYS A 214 -15.32 5.96 0.84
CA LYS A 214 -15.24 7.34 1.31
C LYS A 214 -15.29 7.36 2.82
N ILE A 215 -14.29 7.96 3.45
CA ILE A 215 -14.17 8.09 4.90
C ILE A 215 -14.59 9.52 5.26
N LYS A 216 -15.69 9.65 6.00
CA LYS A 216 -16.18 10.89 6.59
C LYS A 216 -15.52 11.09 7.95
N ILE A 217 -14.98 12.29 8.14
CA ILE A 217 -14.11 12.61 9.27
C ILE A 217 -14.80 13.59 10.24
N ASP A 218 -15.34 14.67 9.69
CA ASP A 218 -16.12 15.70 10.38
C ASP A 218 -17.04 16.33 9.33
N GLY A 219 -18.18 16.93 9.70
CA GLY A 219 -19.39 17.15 8.88
C GLY A 219 -19.22 17.59 7.41
N ASN A 220 -18.11 18.24 7.05
CA ASN A 220 -17.75 18.61 5.66
C ASN A 220 -16.44 18.02 5.11
N LYS A 221 -15.60 17.37 5.91
CA LYS A 221 -14.33 16.77 5.47
C LYS A 221 -14.49 15.28 5.21
N SER A 222 -13.98 14.87 4.06
CA SER A 222 -13.93 13.46 3.68
C SER A 222 -12.66 13.16 2.91
N MET A 223 -12.17 11.95 3.05
CA MET A 223 -11.08 11.41 2.25
C MET A 223 -11.48 10.11 1.57
N TRP A 224 -10.64 9.68 0.64
CA TRP A 224 -10.79 8.40 -0.04
C TRP A 224 -9.83 7.39 0.56
N LEU A 225 -10.30 6.15 0.74
CA LEU A 225 -9.41 5.05 1.08
C LEU A 225 -8.40 4.86 -0.05
N SER A 226 -7.11 4.84 0.28
CA SER A 226 -6.05 4.59 -0.69
C SER A 226 -5.72 3.10 -0.75
N PHE A 227 -5.22 2.65 -1.89
CA PHE A 227 -4.70 1.29 -2.04
C PHE A 227 -3.53 1.02 -1.06
N GLY A 228 -2.72 2.05 -0.78
CA GLY A 228 -1.62 1.96 0.18
C GLY A 228 -2.05 1.59 1.61
N THR A 229 -3.28 1.93 2.01
CA THR A 229 -3.82 1.47 3.30
C THR A 229 -3.96 -0.05 3.35
N LEU A 230 -4.36 -0.67 2.24
CA LEU A 230 -4.53 -2.12 2.15
C LEU A 230 -3.20 -2.86 2.05
N THR A 231 -2.22 -2.29 1.33
CA THR A 231 -0.87 -2.89 1.26
C THR A 231 -0.20 -2.94 2.63
N ARG A 232 -0.45 -1.95 3.50
CA ARG A 232 0.00 -1.96 4.90
C ARG A 232 -0.58 -3.12 5.70
N ILE A 233 -1.86 -3.44 5.47
CA ILE A 233 -2.49 -4.60 6.10
C ILE A 233 -1.83 -5.89 5.60
N PHE A 234 -1.76 -6.09 4.28
CA PHE A 234 -1.34 -7.37 3.72
C PHE A 234 0.16 -7.64 3.79
N PHE A 235 1.01 -6.63 3.56
CA PHE A 235 2.45 -6.81 3.36
C PHE A 235 3.30 -6.26 4.50
N GLU A 236 2.78 -5.27 5.24
CA GLU A 236 3.45 -4.78 6.46
C GLU A 236 2.88 -5.43 7.74
N HIS A 237 1.79 -6.19 7.61
CA HIS A 237 1.08 -6.87 8.70
C HIS A 237 0.56 -5.92 9.79
N ILE A 238 0.26 -4.68 9.42
CA ILE A 238 -0.33 -3.69 10.33
C ILE A 238 -1.79 -4.08 10.58
N ASN A 239 -2.21 -4.03 11.85
CA ASN A 239 -3.59 -4.37 12.20
C ASN A 239 -4.61 -3.51 11.42
N PRO A 240 -5.69 -4.11 10.89
CA PRO A 240 -6.74 -3.36 10.20
C PRO A 240 -7.25 -2.16 11.01
N SER A 241 -7.51 -2.33 12.31
CA SER A 241 -7.96 -1.27 13.22
C SER A 241 -6.99 -0.09 13.28
N TYR A 242 -5.69 -0.36 13.32
CA TYR A 242 -4.67 0.68 13.34
C TYR A 242 -4.57 1.43 12.02
N THR A 243 -4.76 0.74 10.89
CA THR A 243 -4.83 1.44 9.60
C THR A 243 -6.04 2.40 9.53
N ALA A 244 -7.18 2.01 10.11
CA ALA A 244 -8.34 2.88 10.25
C ALA A 244 -8.05 4.06 11.19
N TYR A 245 -7.49 3.81 12.37
CA TYR A 245 -7.06 4.82 13.35
C TYR A 245 -6.08 5.84 12.76
N SER A 246 -5.06 5.36 12.03
CA SER A 246 -3.99 6.19 11.45
C SER A 246 -4.50 7.25 10.47
N THR A 247 -5.76 7.12 10.05
CA THR A 247 -6.48 8.16 9.32
C THR A 247 -6.41 9.53 10.00
N LYS A 248 -6.37 9.55 11.35
CA LYS A 248 -6.26 10.79 12.13
C LYS A 248 -5.00 11.60 11.82
N TYR A 249 -3.87 10.97 11.46
CA TYR A 249 -2.62 11.69 11.20
C TYR A 249 -2.65 12.46 9.89
N TYR A 250 -3.55 12.10 8.96
CA TYR A 250 -3.82 12.93 7.79
C TYR A 250 -4.63 14.19 8.12
N MET A 251 -5.10 14.33 9.38
CA MET A 251 -5.90 15.46 9.85
C MET A 251 -5.09 16.51 10.60
N GLU A 252 -4.00 16.11 11.25
CA GLU A 252 -3.10 17.04 11.93
C GLU A 252 -2.43 17.90 10.86
N LYS A 253 -2.75 19.20 10.83
CA LYS A 253 -2.06 20.19 9.99
C LYS A 253 -1.01 20.89 10.81
#